data_AF-A0A1H4DKD7-F1
#
_entry.id   AF-A0A1H4DKD7-F1
#
_cell.length_a   1.000
_cell.length_b   1.000
_cell.length_c   1.000
_cell.angle_alpha   90.00
_cell.angle_beta   90.00
_cell.angle_gamma   90.00
#
_symmetry.space_group_name_H-M   'P 1'
#
loop_
_entity.id
_entity.type
_entity.pdbx_description
1 polymer ?
#
loop_
_entity_poly.entity_id
_entity_poly.type
_entity_poly.pdbx_seq_one_letter_code
_entity_poly.pdbx_strand_id
1 'polypeptide(L)'
;MDSRYNQKCLNAAETVLSNHFRSDMYSFDGVADCAVCLVQSENGWDVYLKERNSLSNLTTHMNVMDAIIDMINRISGREAEQIRSEYYNLVLQKDIA
;
A
#
# COMPACT_ATOMS: atom_id res chain seq x y z
N MET A 1 -4.94 -13.03 11.42
CA MET A 1 -5.73 -11.85 11.01
C MET A 1 -6.69 -12.27 9.90
N ASP A 2 -7.91 -11.75 9.87
CA ASP A 2 -8.97 -12.15 8.93
C ASP A 2 -8.61 -11.75 7.48
N SER A 3 -8.61 -12.73 6.57
CA SER A 3 -8.35 -12.53 5.13
C SER A 3 -9.29 -11.48 4.51
N ARG A 4 -10.53 -11.36 5.00
CA ARG A 4 -11.50 -10.37 4.52
C ARG A 4 -11.10 -8.94 4.85
N TYR A 5 -10.56 -8.72 6.05
CA TYR A 5 -10.07 -7.40 6.45
C TYR A 5 -8.88 -6.98 5.59
N ASN A 6 -7.94 -7.90 5.36
CA ASN A 6 -6.80 -7.62 4.51
C ASN A 6 -7.21 -7.26 3.08
N GLN A 7 -8.15 -8.01 2.51
CA GLN A 7 -8.68 -7.71 1.17
C GLN A 7 -9.36 -6.33 1.12
N LYS A 8 -10.11 -5.95 2.15
CA LYS A 8 -10.73 -4.62 2.23
C LYS A 8 -9.66 -3.52 2.19
N CYS A 9 -8.59 -3.67 2.97
CA CYS A 9 -7.48 -2.71 2.99
C CYS A 9 -6.80 -2.60 1.62
N LEU A 10 -6.50 -3.74 0.97
CA LEU A 10 -5.88 -3.75 -0.35
C LEU A 10 -6.77 -3.08 -1.42
N ASN A 11 -8.08 -3.36 -1.41
CA ASN A 11 -9.03 -2.74 -2.34
C ASN A 11 -9.13 -1.23 -2.16
N ALA A 12 -9.14 -0.77 -0.90
CA ALA A 12 -9.14 0.66 -0.57
C ALA A 12 -7.84 1.33 -1.04
N ALA A 13 -6.70 0.68 -0.83
CA ALA A 13 -5.41 1.16 -1.29
C ALA A 13 -5.35 1.27 -2.82
N GLU A 14 -5.77 0.22 -3.55
CA GLU A 14 -5.84 0.23 -5.02
C GLU A 14 -6.73 1.37 -5.54
N THR A 15 -7.90 1.55 -4.93
CA THR A 15 -8.84 2.61 -5.32
C THR A 15 -8.21 4.00 -5.17
N VAL A 16 -7.55 4.27 -4.04
CA VAL A 16 -6.94 5.58 -3.82
C VAL A 16 -5.70 5.76 -4.69
N LEU A 17 -4.79 4.79 -4.72
CA LEU A 17 -3.54 4.93 -5.46
C LEU A 17 -3.77 5.07 -6.97
N SER A 18 -4.75 4.37 -7.55
CA SER A 18 -5.08 4.51 -8.97
C SER A 18 -5.71 5.85 -9.35
N ASN A 19 -6.32 6.56 -8.38
CA ASN A 19 -6.84 7.92 -8.59
C ASN A 19 -5.74 8.99 -8.60
N HIS A 20 -4.63 8.75 -7.89
CA HIS A 20 -3.57 9.74 -7.68
C HIS A 20 -2.28 9.43 -8.47
N PHE A 21 -2.02 8.17 -8.78
CA PHE A 21 -0.77 7.71 -9.36
C PHE A 21 -1.00 6.80 -10.56
N ARG A 22 0.01 6.77 -11.42
CA ARG A 22 0.05 5.79 -12.51
C ARG A 22 0.29 4.40 -11.93
N SER A 23 -0.28 3.38 -12.58
CA SER A 23 -0.16 1.99 -12.17
C SER A 23 1.28 1.44 -12.20
N ASP A 24 2.23 2.13 -12.83
CA ASP A 24 3.65 1.75 -12.85
C ASP A 24 4.44 2.27 -11.64
N MET A 25 3.82 3.11 -10.79
CA MET A 25 4.49 3.69 -9.62
C MET A 25 4.37 2.82 -8.37
N TYR A 26 3.47 1.83 -8.39
CA TYR A 26 3.17 0.99 -7.24
C TYR A 26 2.79 -0.44 -7.64
N SER A 27 2.95 -1.39 -6.73
CA SER A 27 2.54 -2.78 -6.96
C SER A 27 2.15 -3.49 -5.67
N PHE A 28 1.01 -4.15 -5.70
CA PHE A 28 0.66 -5.21 -4.77
C PHE A 28 1.16 -6.52 -5.42
N ASP A 29 1.99 -7.30 -4.73
CA ASP A 29 2.61 -8.56 -5.18
C ASP A 29 3.95 -8.48 -5.94
N GLY A 30 4.62 -7.31 -5.94
CA GLY A 30 6.09 -7.24 -6.02
C GLY A 30 6.75 -7.33 -7.40
N VAL A 31 6.03 -7.03 -8.49
CA VAL A 31 6.54 -7.28 -9.86
C VAL A 31 6.86 -6.01 -10.66
N ALA A 32 6.86 -4.82 -10.07
CA ALA A 32 7.06 -3.57 -10.82
C ALA A 32 8.45 -2.93 -10.56
N ASP A 33 9.23 -2.75 -11.63
CA ASP A 33 10.49 -2.00 -11.57
C ASP A 33 10.22 -0.49 -11.38
N CYS A 34 11.06 0.17 -10.58
CA CYS A 34 10.92 1.59 -10.23
C CYS A 34 9.60 1.94 -9.50
N ALA A 35 9.01 0.96 -8.81
CA ALA A 35 7.77 1.10 -8.08
C ALA A 35 7.94 0.83 -6.57
N VAL A 36 7.07 1.43 -5.76
CA VAL A 36 6.91 1.04 -4.36
C VAL A 36 6.04 -0.22 -4.32
N CYS A 37 6.59 -1.29 -3.77
CA CYS A 37 5.96 -2.60 -3.75
C CYS A 37 5.49 -2.93 -2.34
N LEU A 38 4.33 -3.57 -2.24
CA LEU A 38 3.78 -4.18 -1.03
C LEU A 38 3.57 -5.67 -1.28
N VAL A 39 4.18 -6.51 -0.45
CA VAL A 39 4.17 -7.97 -0.62
C VAL A 39 3.88 -8.65 0.72
N GLN A 40 3.02 -9.65 0.72
CA GLN A 40 2.82 -10.49 1.90
C GLN A 40 3.97 -11.47 2.05
N SER A 41 4.59 -11.53 3.23
CA SER A 41 5.67 -12.44 3.57
C SER A 41 5.34 -13.29 4.80
N GLU A 42 6.22 -14.24 5.14
CA GLU A 42 6.06 -15.09 6.34
C GLU A 42 6.04 -14.28 7.64
N ASN A 43 6.69 -13.11 7.64
CA ASN A 43 6.84 -12.24 8.81
C ASN A 43 5.81 -11.10 8.86
N GLY A 44 4.94 -10.97 7.85
CA GLY A 44 3.94 -9.91 7.77
C GLY A 44 3.81 -9.33 6.36
N TRP A 45 4.00 -8.01 6.25
CA TRP A 45 3.84 -7.25 5.03
C TRP A 45 5.08 -6.40 4.77
N ASP A 46 5.73 -6.67 3.65
CA ASP A 46 6.97 -6.04 3.25
C ASP A 46 6.68 -4.87 2.31
N VAL A 47 7.28 -3.72 2.60
CA VAL A 47 7.24 -2.52 1.77
C VAL A 47 8.65 -2.14 1.35
N TYR A 48 8.88 -2.00 0.06
CA TYR A 48 10.20 -1.65 -0.48
C TYR A 48 10.08 -0.84 -1.77
N LEU A 49 11.15 -0.13 -2.12
CA LEU A 49 11.30 0.47 -3.45
C LEU A 49 12.12 -0.50 -4.30
N LYS A 50 11.57 -0.94 -5.43
CA LYS A 50 12.31 -1.78 -6.37
C LYS A 50 13.09 -0.87 -7.32
N GLU A 51 14.41 -0.83 -7.17
CA GLU A 51 15.30 -0.22 -8.16
C GLU A 51 15.77 -1.27 -9.16
N ARG A 52 16.22 -0.84 -10.36
CA ARG A 52 16.85 -1.74 -11.34
C ARG A 52 18.02 -2.47 -10.64
N ASN A 53 17.78 -3.72 -10.22
CA ASN A 53 18.72 -4.64 -9.55
C ASN A 53 18.85 -4.55 -8.02
N SER A 54 17.96 -3.88 -7.29
CA SER A 54 18.00 -3.88 -5.81
C SER A 54 16.63 -3.71 -5.16
N LEU A 55 16.45 -4.36 -4.02
CA LEU A 55 15.40 -4.04 -3.05
C LEU A 55 15.98 -3.01 -2.08
N SER A 56 15.79 -1.73 -2.36
CA SER A 56 16.22 -0.67 -1.44
C SER A 56 15.13 -0.40 -0.38
N ASN A 57 15.57 -0.10 0.85
CA ASN A 57 14.70 0.39 1.94
C ASN A 57 13.56 -0.55 2.37
N LEU A 58 13.77 -1.87 2.40
CA LEU A 58 12.78 -2.84 2.91
C LEU A 58 12.32 -2.48 4.33
N THR A 59 11.01 -2.53 4.57
CA THR A 59 10.42 -2.41 5.92
C THR A 59 9.28 -3.42 6.05
N THR A 60 9.31 -4.21 7.12
CA THR A 60 8.30 -5.23 7.41
C THR A 60 7.35 -4.73 8.49
N HIS A 61 6.05 -4.83 8.21
CA HIS A 61 4.96 -4.45 9.11
C HIS A 61 4.14 -5.67 9.49
N MET A 62 3.71 -5.76 10.76
CA MET A 62 2.93 -6.90 11.24
C MET A 62 1.50 -6.94 10.67
N ASN A 63 0.99 -5.81 10.18
CA ASN A 63 -0.36 -5.71 9.62
C ASN A 63 -0.36 -4.92 8.31
N VAL A 64 -1.36 -5.23 7.49
CA VAL A 64 -1.48 -4.67 6.13
C VAL A 64 -1.77 -3.17 6.14
N MET A 65 -2.44 -2.65 7.16
CA MET A 65 -2.82 -1.25 7.21
C MET A 65 -1.59 -0.36 7.40
N ASP A 66 -0.70 -0.72 8.32
CA ASP A 66 0.57 -0.02 8.54
C ASP A 66 1.46 -0.09 7.29
N ALA A 67 1.51 -1.25 6.63
CA ALA A 67 2.23 -1.42 5.37
C ALA A 67 1.69 -0.50 4.26
N ILE A 68 0.37 -0.41 4.10
CA ILE A 68 -0.26 0.48 3.11
C ILE A 68 0.03 1.96 3.45
N ILE A 69 0.00 2.34 4.72
CA ILE A 69 0.34 3.70 5.14
C ILE A 69 1.79 4.05 4.80
N ASP A 70 2.72 3.13 5.05
CA ASP A 70 4.13 3.29 4.67
C ASP A 70 4.27 3.43 3.15
N MET A 71 3.62 2.56 2.38
CA MET A 71 3.58 2.63 0.92
C MET A 71 3.06 3.98 0.41
N ILE A 72 1.93 4.47 0.94
CA ILE A 72 1.38 5.79 0.62
C ILE A 72 2.41 6.89 0.92
N ASN A 73 3.08 6.85 2.07
CA ASN A 73 4.06 7.86 2.45
C ASN A 73 5.25 7.91 1.48
N ARG A 74 5.71 6.74 0.99
CA ARG A 74 6.83 6.64 0.07
C ARG A 74 6.51 7.17 -1.33
N ILE A 75 5.30 6.92 -1.83
CA ILE A 75 4.88 7.35 -3.17
C ILE A 75 4.46 8.83 -3.17
N SER A 76 3.77 9.28 -2.12
CA SER A 76 2.98 10.52 -2.18
C SER A 76 3.74 11.79 -1.78
N GLY A 77 4.89 11.67 -1.10
CA GLY A 77 5.65 12.83 -0.63
C GLY A 77 4.79 13.83 0.15
N ARG A 78 4.54 15.03 -0.41
CA ARG A 78 3.76 16.11 0.23
C ARG A 78 2.25 15.84 0.28
N GLU A 79 1.73 14.98 -0.59
CA GLU A 79 0.28 14.69 -0.69
C GLU A 79 -0.15 13.54 0.23
N ALA A 80 0.80 12.95 0.97
CA ALA A 80 0.57 11.76 1.78
C ALA A 80 -0.57 11.92 2.79
N GLU A 81 -0.76 13.11 3.37
CA GLU A 81 -1.83 13.33 4.36
C GLU A 81 -3.23 13.21 3.76
N GLN A 82 -3.47 13.85 2.61
CA GLN A 82 -4.76 13.77 1.91
C GLN A 82 -5.04 12.32 1.49
N ILE A 83 -4.06 11.66 0.89
CA ILE A 83 -4.19 10.30 0.37
C ILE A 83 -4.44 9.30 1.50
N ARG A 84 -3.76 9.45 2.65
CA ARG A 84 -4.06 8.66 3.86
C ARG A 84 -5.48 8.90 4.35
N SER A 85 -5.97 10.13 4.35
CA SER A 85 -7.34 10.45 4.76
C SER A 85 -8.38 9.76 3.88
N GLU A 86 -8.20 9.81 2.55
CA GLU A 86 -9.06 9.11 1.59
C GLU A 86 -9.02 7.59 1.80
N TYR A 87 -7.83 7.02 2.01
CA TYR A 87 -7.66 5.61 2.33
C TYR A 87 -8.41 5.20 3.61
N TYR A 88 -8.22 5.94 4.70
CA TYR A 88 -8.92 5.66 5.96
C TYR A 88 -10.43 5.76 5.81
N ASN A 89 -10.94 6.72 5.03
CA ASN A 89 -12.37 6.84 4.76
C ASN A 89 -12.91 5.57 4.11
N LEU A 90 -12.21 5.00 3.11
CA LEU A 90 -12.64 3.76 2.47
C LEU A 90 -12.54 2.53 3.38
N VAL A 91 -11.51 2.44 4.23
CA VAL A 91 -11.37 1.30 5.15
C VAL A 91 -12.37 1.36 6.30
N LEU A 92 -12.62 2.56 6.84
CA LEU A 92 -13.48 2.80 8.01
C LEU A 92 -14.95 2.99 7.65
N GLN A 93 -15.31 3.16 6.37
CA GLN A 93 -16.68 3.03 5.93
C GLN A 93 -17.22 1.68 6.39
N LYS A 94 -18.04 1.71 7.45
CA LYS A 94 -19.03 0.68 7.73
C LYS A 94 -19.98 0.68 6.54
N ASP A 95 -20.36 -0.48 6.05
CA ASP A 95 -21.47 -0.57 5.10
C ASP A 95 -22.67 0.16 5.75
N ILE A 96 -22.94 1.37 5.29
CA ILE A 96 -24.21 2.04 5.51
C ILE A 96 -25.01 1.76 4.24
N ALA A 97 -25.47 0.51 4.12
CA ALA A 97 -26.49 0.08 3.18
C ALA A 97 -27.06 -1.27 3.65
#